data_AF-A0A9X1SW72-F1
#
_entry.id   AF-A0A9X1SW72-F1
#
_cell.length_a   1.000
_cell.length_b   1.000
_cell.length_c   1.000
_cell.angle_alpha   90.00
_cell.angle_beta   90.00
_cell.angle_gamma   90.00
#
_symmetry.space_group_name_H-M   'P 1'
#
loop_
_entity.id
_entity.type
_entity.pdbx_description
1 polymer ?
#
loop_
_entity_poly.entity_id
_entity_poly.type
_entity_poly.pdbx_seq_one_letter_code
_entity_poly.pdbx_strand_id
1 'polypeptide(L)'
;MDQVAGPGVVGRSDYGSALAAEAARLPMSLRGQLPVSEGAVLLWDGIVAICHALLHPSDDLDWVQRLTTVLDVKAAAFTPESLEAIRSELERIAADKDAAWFTNLARSDFLKFLEKAVGTAAYHRIRRAVLDDMATVAETIRVGVQLLQPYAQAAEDMIRVLPATNRGDLRSALGAAELVLVKLVIQADLVLEQLLDAAINDEFSDELFTKLPAPTTEELEAVVPKLRAIISDRARQLAAELGSGVSRKIQGARDAISMSADPVSQAANSLIELIDRLLRTAFTDEEVLAWIDDNYPAAKDLKYERGKALVPTKRAQALCFVFGGQPRGTGDDIRETLAEVIVNVRSQLQGLKHADTGEPEELTELGLLMGAVESFFAVGVRLAWSTVPEEALQQLHQRIDPTRLAAAEPHAPERTGTFG
;
A
#
# COMPACT_ATOMS: atom_id res chain seq x y z
N MET A 1 -46.86 -15.21 -22.55
CA MET A 1 -46.58 -15.33 -21.11
C MET A 1 -45.33 -16.19 -21.01
N ASP A 2 -44.20 -15.57 -21.29
CA ASP A 2 -42.87 -16.19 -21.21
C ASP A 2 -42.16 -15.53 -20.04
N GLN A 3 -41.91 -16.30 -18.97
CA GLN A 3 -40.96 -15.89 -17.95
C GLN A 3 -39.58 -16.32 -18.41
N VAL A 4 -38.82 -15.33 -18.85
CA VAL A 4 -37.40 -15.41 -19.18
C VAL A 4 -36.64 -15.79 -17.91
N ALA A 5 -35.96 -16.94 -17.95
CA ALA A 5 -34.98 -17.33 -16.96
C ALA A 5 -33.83 -16.31 -16.98
N GLY A 6 -33.62 -15.62 -15.85
CA GLY A 6 -32.47 -14.73 -15.67
C GLY A 6 -31.16 -15.52 -15.64
N PRO A 7 -30.04 -14.89 -16.03
CA PRO A 7 -28.73 -15.54 -16.05
C PRO A 7 -28.35 -15.98 -14.64
N GLY A 8 -27.88 -17.21 -14.53
CA GLY A 8 -27.57 -17.87 -13.27
C GLY A 8 -26.61 -17.07 -12.41
N VAL A 9 -27.07 -16.74 -11.21
CA VAL A 9 -26.20 -16.47 -10.05
C VAL A 9 -25.40 -17.76 -9.84
N VAL A 10 -24.11 -17.74 -10.19
CA VAL A 10 -23.15 -18.76 -9.75
C VAL A 10 -23.30 -18.85 -8.22
N GLY A 11 -23.50 -20.07 -7.72
CA GLY A 11 -24.02 -20.32 -6.37
C GLY A 11 -23.21 -19.61 -5.29
N ARG A 12 -23.89 -18.83 -4.45
CA ARG A 12 -23.37 -18.24 -3.20
C ARG A 12 -22.92 -19.29 -2.15
N SER A 13 -22.76 -20.56 -2.54
CA SER A 13 -22.35 -21.70 -1.72
C SER A 13 -20.84 -21.97 -1.72
N ASP A 14 -20.06 -21.29 -2.57
CA ASP A 14 -18.71 -21.74 -2.92
C ASP A 14 -17.56 -21.04 -2.17
N TYR A 15 -17.86 -20.14 -1.21
CA TYR A 15 -16.82 -19.51 -0.37
C TYR A 15 -16.33 -20.43 0.77
N GLY A 16 -16.43 -21.75 0.65
CA GLY A 16 -16.08 -22.68 1.72
C GLY A 16 -14.69 -23.28 1.53
N SER A 17 -14.00 -23.55 2.63
CA SER A 17 -12.76 -24.34 2.61
C SER A 17 -13.05 -25.76 2.11
N ALA A 18 -12.29 -26.20 1.11
CA ALA A 18 -12.32 -27.57 0.63
C ALA A 18 -11.90 -28.54 1.76
N LEU A 19 -10.92 -28.15 2.57
CA LEU A 19 -10.48 -28.94 3.74
C LEU A 19 -11.63 -29.10 4.75
N ALA A 20 -12.35 -28.03 5.06
CA ALA A 20 -13.47 -28.08 5.98
C ALA A 20 -14.60 -28.98 5.45
N ALA A 21 -14.87 -28.91 4.14
CA ALA A 21 -15.83 -29.79 3.48
C ALA A 21 -15.43 -31.27 3.57
N GLU A 22 -14.15 -31.61 3.34
CA GLU A 22 -13.65 -32.98 3.47
C GLU A 22 -13.57 -33.44 4.93
N ALA A 23 -13.19 -32.57 5.87
CA ALA A 23 -13.22 -32.86 7.30
C ALA A 23 -14.65 -33.18 7.76
N ALA A 24 -15.65 -32.43 7.29
CA ALA A 24 -17.07 -32.65 7.55
C ALA A 24 -17.62 -33.95 6.92
N ARG A 25 -16.90 -34.57 5.97
CA ARG A 25 -17.25 -35.89 5.40
C ARG A 25 -16.62 -37.06 6.14
N LEU A 26 -15.63 -36.81 7.01
CA LEU A 26 -15.01 -37.87 7.81
C LEU A 26 -15.97 -38.40 8.88
N PRO A 27 -15.98 -39.73 9.14
CA PRO A 27 -16.65 -40.33 10.30
C PRO A 27 -16.18 -39.71 11.62
N MET A 28 -17.09 -39.53 12.58
CA MET A 28 -16.75 -38.93 13.89
C MET A 28 -15.64 -39.67 14.64
N SER A 29 -15.57 -41.00 14.51
CA SER A 29 -14.52 -41.82 15.11
C SER A 29 -13.12 -41.53 14.56
N LEU A 30 -13.02 -41.06 13.31
CA LEU A 30 -11.77 -40.68 12.66
C LEU A 30 -11.41 -39.21 12.94
N ARG A 31 -12.41 -38.31 13.05
CA ARG A 31 -12.15 -36.92 13.47
C ARG A 31 -11.51 -36.83 14.84
N GLY A 32 -11.97 -37.65 15.80
CA GLY A 32 -11.37 -37.71 17.14
C GLY A 32 -9.94 -38.27 17.18
N GLN A 33 -9.44 -38.83 16.08
CA GLN A 33 -8.05 -39.32 15.96
C GLN A 33 -7.13 -38.33 15.26
N LEU A 34 -7.68 -37.32 14.59
CA LEU A 34 -6.88 -36.26 13.97
C LEU A 34 -6.48 -35.25 15.04
N PRO A 35 -5.22 -34.77 15.06
CA PRO A 35 -4.79 -33.72 15.98
C PRO A 35 -5.24 -32.33 15.50
N VAL A 36 -6.47 -32.23 15.00
CA VAL A 36 -7.05 -30.99 14.47
C VAL A 36 -8.35 -30.74 15.22
N SER A 37 -8.40 -29.63 15.96
CA SER A 37 -9.60 -29.23 16.70
C SER A 37 -10.70 -28.77 15.74
N GLU A 38 -11.96 -28.88 16.17
CA GLU A 38 -13.09 -28.31 15.42
C GLU A 38 -12.95 -26.79 15.26
N GLY A 39 -12.41 -26.11 16.28
CA GLY A 39 -12.06 -24.68 16.22
C GLY A 39 -11.04 -24.37 15.12
N ALA A 40 -10.02 -25.21 14.90
CA ALA A 40 -9.04 -25.02 13.84
C ALA A 40 -9.66 -25.15 12.44
N VAL A 41 -10.57 -26.12 12.25
CA VAL A 41 -11.28 -26.30 10.97
C VAL A 41 -12.18 -25.10 10.67
N LEU A 42 -12.92 -24.61 11.67
CA LEU A 42 -13.80 -23.44 11.53
C LEU A 42 -13.00 -22.15 11.28
N LEU A 43 -11.87 -21.96 11.97
CA LEU A 43 -10.97 -20.83 11.75
C LEU A 43 -10.43 -20.85 10.32
N TRP A 44 -9.96 -22.01 9.84
CA TRP A 44 -9.44 -22.16 8.48
C TRP A 44 -10.52 -21.92 7.41
N ASP A 45 -11.73 -22.45 7.61
CA ASP A 45 -12.88 -22.19 6.74
C ASP A 45 -13.21 -20.70 6.65
N GLY A 46 -13.17 -19.99 7.77
CA GLY A 46 -13.32 -18.53 7.80
C GLY A 46 -12.24 -17.79 7.01
N ILE A 47 -10.97 -18.20 7.17
CA ILE A 47 -9.83 -17.60 6.45
C ILE A 47 -9.99 -17.80 4.94
N VAL A 48 -10.24 -19.03 4.48
CA VAL A 48 -10.39 -19.35 3.05
C VAL A 48 -11.61 -18.65 2.45
N ALA A 49 -12.70 -18.56 3.19
CA ALA A 49 -13.89 -17.82 2.75
C ALA A 49 -13.61 -16.33 2.51
N ILE A 50 -12.87 -15.71 3.43
CA ILE A 50 -12.40 -14.32 3.28
C ILE A 50 -11.50 -14.20 2.05
N CYS A 51 -10.56 -15.12 1.87
CA CYS A 51 -9.66 -15.15 0.71
C CYS A 51 -10.44 -15.22 -0.62
N HIS A 52 -11.41 -16.13 -0.76
CA HIS A 52 -12.26 -16.19 -1.95
C HIS A 52 -13.02 -14.88 -2.19
N ALA A 53 -13.58 -14.24 -1.15
CA ALA A 53 -14.27 -12.97 -1.30
C ALA A 53 -13.35 -11.80 -1.70
N LEU A 54 -12.07 -11.89 -1.38
CA LEU A 54 -11.08 -10.91 -1.82
C LEU A 54 -10.61 -11.16 -3.26
N LEU A 55 -10.52 -12.43 -3.69
CA LEU A 55 -10.03 -12.84 -5.01
C LEU A 55 -11.06 -12.77 -6.14
N HIS A 56 -12.36 -12.84 -5.84
CA HIS A 56 -13.41 -12.83 -6.86
C HIS A 56 -14.10 -11.45 -6.97
N PRO A 57 -13.59 -10.54 -7.84
CA PRO A 57 -14.21 -9.24 -8.11
C PRO A 57 -15.43 -9.33 -9.05
N SER A 58 -15.93 -10.53 -9.33
CA SER A 58 -17.06 -10.76 -10.25
C SER A 58 -18.40 -10.26 -9.72
N ASP A 59 -18.46 -9.85 -8.45
CA ASP A 59 -19.61 -9.17 -7.88
C ASP A 59 -19.39 -7.64 -7.97
N ASP A 60 -20.38 -6.90 -8.49
CA ASP A 60 -20.43 -5.41 -8.48
C ASP A 60 -20.34 -4.77 -7.08
N LEU A 61 -20.17 -5.60 -6.05
CA LEU A 61 -20.04 -5.22 -4.65
C LEU A 61 -18.61 -4.76 -4.34
N ASP A 62 -18.51 -3.70 -3.53
CA ASP A 62 -17.22 -3.31 -2.97
C ASP A 62 -16.68 -4.40 -2.01
N TRP A 63 -15.38 -4.35 -1.72
CA TRP A 63 -14.74 -5.38 -0.90
C TRP A 63 -15.29 -5.46 0.53
N VAL A 64 -15.80 -4.36 1.10
CA VAL A 64 -16.40 -4.35 2.43
C VAL A 64 -17.71 -5.13 2.40
N GLN A 65 -18.55 -4.87 1.40
CA GLN A 65 -19.81 -5.58 1.18
C GLN A 65 -19.58 -7.08 0.93
N ARG A 66 -18.51 -7.45 0.21
CA ARG A 66 -18.13 -8.86 0.02
C ARG A 66 -17.75 -9.53 1.34
N LEU A 67 -16.94 -8.86 2.18
CA LEU A 67 -16.58 -9.37 3.50
C LEU A 67 -17.79 -9.49 4.42
N THR A 68 -18.67 -8.47 4.45
CA THR A 68 -19.92 -8.52 5.22
C THR A 68 -20.79 -9.69 4.77
N THR A 69 -20.90 -9.92 3.46
CA THR A 69 -21.65 -11.07 2.92
C THR A 69 -21.07 -12.40 3.39
N VAL A 70 -19.75 -12.57 3.37
CA VAL A 70 -19.11 -13.78 3.91
C VAL A 70 -19.38 -13.94 5.40
N LEU A 71 -19.24 -12.87 6.18
CA LEU A 71 -19.52 -12.89 7.61
C LEU A 71 -20.98 -13.23 7.90
N ASP A 72 -21.93 -12.69 7.14
CA ASP A 72 -23.37 -12.97 7.29
C ASP A 72 -23.71 -14.43 6.93
N VAL A 73 -23.11 -14.97 5.86
CA VAL A 73 -23.28 -16.37 5.47
C VAL A 73 -22.68 -17.31 6.53
N LYS A 74 -21.53 -16.96 7.10
CA LYS A 74 -20.85 -17.74 8.14
C LYS A 74 -21.38 -17.48 9.56
N ALA A 75 -22.19 -16.43 9.78
CA ALA A 75 -22.72 -16.06 11.09
C ALA A 75 -23.52 -17.20 11.74
N ALA A 76 -24.21 -18.00 10.94
CA ALA A 76 -24.94 -19.19 11.43
C ALA A 76 -24.01 -20.30 11.96
N ALA A 77 -22.76 -20.37 11.48
CA ALA A 77 -21.74 -21.30 11.96
C ALA A 77 -20.98 -20.75 13.19
N PHE A 78 -21.01 -19.43 13.42
CA PHE A 78 -20.36 -18.77 14.57
C PHE A 78 -21.27 -18.72 15.81
N THR A 79 -21.59 -19.88 16.38
CA THR A 79 -22.22 -19.96 17.70
C THR A 79 -21.27 -19.52 18.82
N PRO A 80 -21.75 -19.14 20.02
CA PRO A 80 -20.88 -18.82 21.16
C PRO A 80 -19.86 -19.92 21.48
N GLU A 81 -20.25 -21.19 21.35
CA GLU A 81 -19.37 -22.34 21.56
C GLU A 81 -18.27 -22.43 20.50
N SER A 82 -18.61 -22.17 19.24
CA SER A 82 -17.62 -22.15 18.14
C SER A 82 -16.64 -20.98 18.26
N LEU A 83 -17.11 -19.81 18.70
CA LEU A 83 -16.26 -18.64 18.94
C LEU A 83 -15.29 -18.88 20.10
N GLU A 84 -15.75 -19.57 21.16
CA GLU A 84 -14.89 -20.02 22.25
C GLU A 84 -13.84 -21.03 21.75
N ALA A 85 -14.24 -21.97 20.89
CA ALA A 85 -13.32 -22.93 20.27
C ALA A 85 -12.26 -22.23 19.38
N ILE A 86 -12.67 -21.25 18.57
CA ILE A 86 -11.76 -20.43 17.76
C ILE A 86 -10.82 -19.62 18.65
N ARG A 87 -11.34 -18.99 19.72
CA ARG A 87 -10.52 -18.21 20.66
C ARG A 87 -9.46 -19.09 21.32
N SER A 88 -9.86 -20.25 21.84
CA SER A 88 -8.94 -21.21 22.46
C SER A 88 -7.85 -21.67 21.49
N GLU A 89 -8.19 -21.82 20.20
CA GLU A 89 -7.23 -22.20 19.17
C GLU A 89 -6.24 -21.06 18.87
N LEU A 90 -6.73 -19.82 18.77
CA LEU A 90 -5.87 -18.64 18.59
C LEU A 90 -4.92 -18.44 19.78
N GLU A 91 -5.41 -18.61 21.01
CA GLU A 91 -4.59 -18.56 22.23
C GLU A 91 -3.52 -19.66 22.22
N ARG A 92 -3.88 -20.88 21.78
CA ARG A 92 -2.94 -22.00 21.63
C ARG A 92 -1.85 -21.68 20.61
N ILE A 93 -2.21 -21.14 19.44
CA ILE A 93 -1.27 -20.75 18.38
C ILE A 93 -0.35 -19.62 18.87
N ALA A 94 -0.91 -18.60 19.54
CA ALA A 94 -0.14 -17.48 20.07
C ALA A 94 0.85 -17.91 21.18
N ALA A 95 0.52 -18.96 21.94
CA ALA A 95 1.40 -19.53 22.97
C ALA A 95 2.52 -20.42 22.40
N ASP A 96 2.36 -20.98 21.20
CA ASP A 96 3.36 -21.84 20.53
C ASP A 96 4.36 -21.01 19.73
N LYS A 97 5.33 -20.43 20.43
CA LYS A 97 6.37 -19.55 19.86
C LYS A 97 7.26 -20.21 18.81
N ASP A 98 7.37 -21.53 18.83
CA ASP A 98 8.25 -22.28 17.93
C ASP A 98 7.47 -22.88 16.74
N ALA A 99 6.16 -22.62 16.65
CA ALA A 99 5.26 -23.27 15.69
C ALA A 99 5.48 -24.80 15.64
N ALA A 100 5.70 -25.41 16.82
CA ALA A 100 6.05 -26.83 16.94
C ALA A 100 4.96 -27.73 16.33
N TRP A 101 3.70 -27.29 16.38
CA TRP A 101 2.59 -27.96 15.73
C TRP A 101 2.78 -28.06 14.20
N PHE A 102 3.26 -27.01 13.53
CA PHE A 102 3.46 -26.96 12.08
C PHE A 102 4.62 -27.85 11.64
N THR A 103 5.73 -27.81 12.38
CA THR A 103 6.90 -28.68 12.12
C THR A 103 6.58 -30.16 12.32
N ASN A 104 5.63 -30.51 13.19
CA ASN A 104 5.18 -31.89 13.36
C ASN A 104 4.27 -32.36 12.21
N LEU A 105 3.42 -31.47 11.66
CA LEU A 105 2.56 -31.78 10.51
C LEU A 105 3.37 -32.08 9.24
N ALA A 106 4.53 -31.45 9.07
CA ALA A 106 5.41 -31.65 7.92
C ALA A 106 6.25 -32.95 8.00
N ARG A 107 6.26 -33.69 9.13
CA ARG A 107 7.09 -34.90 9.27
C ARG A 107 6.53 -36.05 8.44
N SER A 108 7.39 -36.69 7.64
CA SER A 108 7.02 -37.82 6.79
C SER A 108 6.38 -39.00 7.53
N ASP A 109 6.81 -39.28 8.76
CA ASP A 109 6.23 -40.34 9.61
C ASP A 109 4.81 -40.00 10.08
N PHE A 110 4.55 -38.71 10.31
CA PHE A 110 3.21 -38.23 10.66
C PHE A 110 2.27 -38.29 9.45
N LEU A 111 2.74 -37.94 8.25
CA LEU A 111 1.97 -38.09 7.00
C LEU A 111 1.60 -39.55 6.72
N LYS A 112 2.54 -40.48 6.93
CA LYS A 112 2.27 -41.93 6.82
C LYS A 112 1.28 -42.41 7.87
N PHE A 113 1.38 -41.89 9.10
CA PHE A 113 0.40 -42.17 10.15
C PHE A 113 -1.00 -41.68 9.75
N LEU A 114 -1.12 -40.44 9.26
CA LEU A 114 -2.38 -39.88 8.77
C LEU A 114 -2.96 -40.72 7.64
N GLU A 115 -2.15 -41.08 6.63
CA GLU A 115 -2.60 -41.91 5.52
C GLU A 115 -3.14 -43.26 6.00
N LYS A 116 -2.45 -43.90 6.95
CA LYS A 116 -2.89 -45.17 7.54
C LYS A 116 -4.16 -45.01 8.38
N ALA A 117 -4.31 -43.89 9.10
CA ALA A 117 -5.44 -43.63 9.98
C ALA A 117 -6.74 -43.35 9.21
N VAL A 118 -6.68 -42.51 8.17
CA VAL A 118 -7.88 -42.14 7.39
C VAL A 118 -8.09 -43.03 6.15
N GLY A 119 -7.06 -43.78 5.75
CA GLY A 119 -7.03 -44.57 4.52
C GLY A 119 -6.59 -43.76 3.29
N THR A 120 -5.85 -44.39 2.38
CA THR A 120 -5.22 -43.77 1.20
C THR A 120 -6.17 -42.90 0.37
N ALA A 121 -7.39 -43.38 0.09
CA ALA A 121 -8.35 -42.62 -0.71
C ALA A 121 -8.84 -41.34 -0.01
N ALA A 122 -9.07 -41.37 1.31
CA ALA A 122 -9.49 -40.19 2.07
C ALA A 122 -8.31 -39.24 2.29
N TYR A 123 -7.12 -39.79 2.52
CA TYR A 123 -5.89 -39.02 2.62
C TYR A 123 -5.62 -38.18 1.37
N HIS A 124 -5.69 -38.78 0.17
CA HIS A 124 -5.48 -38.02 -1.07
C HIS A 124 -6.53 -36.93 -1.28
N ARG A 125 -7.79 -37.14 -0.89
CA ARG A 125 -8.82 -36.09 -0.97
C ARG A 125 -8.53 -34.94 0.00
N ILE A 126 -8.20 -35.25 1.26
CA ILE A 126 -7.84 -34.24 2.25
C ILE A 126 -6.60 -33.47 1.80
N ARG A 127 -5.56 -34.18 1.32
CA ARG A 127 -4.35 -33.55 0.80
C ARG A 127 -4.68 -32.59 -0.33
N ARG A 128 -5.47 -33.02 -1.32
CA ARG A 128 -5.87 -32.13 -2.42
C ARG A 128 -6.65 -30.92 -1.93
N ALA A 129 -7.58 -31.12 -1.00
CA ALA A 129 -8.36 -30.05 -0.40
C ALA A 129 -7.51 -29.03 0.38
N VAL A 130 -6.46 -29.49 1.08
CA VAL A 130 -5.47 -28.59 1.71
C VAL A 130 -4.76 -27.76 0.65
N LEU A 131 -4.34 -28.38 -0.46
CA LEU A 131 -3.62 -27.69 -1.53
C LEU A 131 -4.50 -26.65 -2.24
N ASP A 132 -5.77 -26.97 -2.52
CA ASP A 132 -6.72 -26.03 -3.12
C ASP A 132 -6.93 -24.80 -2.21
N ASP A 133 -7.09 -25.03 -0.90
CA ASP A 133 -7.21 -23.93 0.08
C ASP A 133 -5.91 -23.12 0.20
N MET A 134 -4.75 -23.78 0.26
CA MET A 134 -3.45 -23.11 0.31
C MET A 134 -3.18 -22.28 -0.94
N ALA A 135 -3.57 -22.76 -2.12
CA ALA A 135 -3.48 -21.99 -3.36
C ALA A 135 -4.31 -20.71 -3.26
N THR A 136 -5.55 -20.82 -2.78
CA THR A 136 -6.44 -19.67 -2.58
C THR A 136 -5.84 -18.64 -1.61
N VAL A 137 -5.28 -19.11 -0.48
CA VAL A 137 -4.63 -18.24 0.50
C VAL A 137 -3.38 -17.59 -0.10
N ALA A 138 -2.52 -18.37 -0.75
CA ALA A 138 -1.29 -17.86 -1.38
C ALA A 138 -1.60 -16.83 -2.46
N GLU A 139 -2.60 -17.06 -3.30
CA GLU A 139 -3.04 -16.12 -4.34
C GLU A 139 -3.56 -14.81 -3.72
N THR A 140 -4.34 -14.90 -2.63
CA THR A 140 -4.84 -13.71 -1.92
C THR A 140 -3.68 -12.88 -1.36
N ILE A 141 -2.72 -13.53 -0.70
CA ILE A 141 -1.54 -12.86 -0.17
C ILE A 141 -0.72 -12.26 -1.33
N ARG A 142 -0.59 -12.98 -2.46
CA ARG A 142 0.13 -12.52 -3.64
C ARG A 142 -0.48 -11.24 -4.21
N VAL A 143 -1.81 -11.18 -4.34
CA VAL A 143 -2.52 -9.95 -4.73
C VAL A 143 -2.21 -8.81 -3.75
N GLY A 144 -2.24 -9.08 -2.44
CA GLY A 144 -1.87 -8.10 -1.41
C GLY A 144 -0.43 -7.59 -1.56
N VAL A 145 0.53 -8.50 -1.78
CA VAL A 145 1.94 -8.18 -2.02
C VAL A 145 2.11 -7.33 -3.27
N GLN A 146 1.46 -7.70 -4.38
CA GLN A 146 1.50 -6.93 -5.62
C GLN A 146 0.91 -5.53 -5.46
N LEU A 147 -0.15 -5.36 -4.67
CA LEU A 147 -0.71 -4.06 -4.32
C LEU A 147 0.27 -3.20 -3.50
N LEU A 148 1.14 -3.81 -2.70
CA LEU A 148 2.17 -3.13 -1.90
C LEU A 148 3.41 -2.71 -2.71
N GLN A 149 3.71 -3.36 -3.85
CA GLN A 149 4.93 -3.10 -4.63
C GLN A 149 5.11 -1.61 -5.02
N PRO A 150 4.10 -0.87 -5.51
CA PRO A 150 4.26 0.54 -5.85
C PRO A 150 4.56 1.41 -4.61
N TYR A 151 4.03 1.05 -3.44
CA TYR A 151 4.30 1.79 -2.20
C TYR A 151 5.73 1.53 -1.70
N ALA A 152 6.20 0.29 -1.80
CA ALA A 152 7.58 -0.06 -1.50
C ALA A 152 8.56 0.69 -2.41
N GLN A 153 8.26 0.79 -3.70
CA GLN A 153 9.07 1.55 -4.66
C GLN A 153 9.03 3.06 -4.37
N ALA A 154 7.86 3.61 -4.04
CA ALA A 154 7.74 5.01 -3.68
C ALA A 154 8.56 5.36 -2.42
N ALA A 155 8.52 4.50 -1.41
CA ALA A 155 9.34 4.65 -0.21
C ALA A 155 10.83 4.60 -0.53
N GLU A 156 11.26 3.66 -1.37
CA GLU A 156 12.67 3.54 -1.80
C GLU A 156 13.15 4.78 -2.57
N ASP A 157 12.34 5.31 -3.49
CA ASP A 157 12.67 6.55 -4.22
C ASP A 157 12.78 7.75 -3.27
N MET A 158 11.93 7.85 -2.25
CA MET A 158 12.03 8.87 -1.20
C MET A 158 13.23 8.68 -0.26
N ILE A 159 13.60 7.45 0.08
CA ILE A 159 14.77 7.16 0.94
C ILE A 159 16.08 7.55 0.23
N ARG A 160 16.18 7.30 -1.08
CA ARG A 160 17.43 7.54 -1.84
C ARG A 160 17.89 8.99 -1.83
N VAL A 161 16.95 9.93 -1.82
CA VAL A 161 17.21 11.37 -1.83
C VAL A 161 17.53 11.93 -0.43
N LEU A 162 17.37 11.14 0.63
CA LEU A 162 17.75 11.55 1.98
C LEU A 162 19.27 11.41 2.22
N PRO A 163 19.87 12.31 3.02
CA PRO A 163 21.22 12.15 3.53
C PRO A 163 21.39 10.82 4.26
N ALA A 164 22.58 10.23 4.18
CA ALA A 164 22.85 8.91 4.78
C ALA A 164 22.51 8.84 6.28
N THR A 165 22.66 9.95 7.01
CA THR A 165 22.31 10.07 8.44
C THR A 165 20.82 9.88 8.72
N ASN A 166 19.94 10.22 7.78
CA ASN A 166 18.49 10.26 8.00
C ASN A 166 17.75 9.10 7.30
N ARG A 167 18.47 8.28 6.51
CA ARG A 167 17.91 7.07 5.88
C ARG A 167 17.47 6.03 6.91
N GLY A 168 18.18 5.94 8.02
CA GLY A 168 17.86 5.03 9.12
C GLY A 168 16.52 5.37 9.79
N ASP A 169 16.20 6.67 9.90
CA ASP A 169 14.99 7.14 10.57
C ASP A 169 13.73 6.78 9.77
N LEU A 170 13.72 7.03 8.46
CA LEU A 170 12.60 6.62 7.60
C LEU A 170 12.44 5.10 7.55
N ARG A 171 13.56 4.36 7.45
CA ARG A 171 13.52 2.89 7.46
C ARG A 171 13.00 2.34 8.77
N SER A 172 13.44 2.90 9.90
CA SER A 172 12.98 2.54 11.23
C SER A 172 11.48 2.82 11.40
N ALA A 173 11.03 4.01 10.99
CA ALA A 173 9.63 4.41 11.06
C ALA A 173 8.72 3.54 10.18
N LEU A 174 9.25 3.01 9.07
CA LEU A 174 8.57 2.03 8.21
C LEU A 174 8.74 0.57 8.68
N GLY A 175 9.38 0.32 9.83
CA GLY A 175 9.58 -1.02 10.39
C GLY A 175 10.59 -1.89 9.62
N ALA A 176 11.47 -1.28 8.83
CA ALA A 176 12.34 -1.95 7.86
C ALA A 176 13.79 -1.43 7.94
N ALA A 177 14.31 -1.25 9.15
CA ALA A 177 15.59 -0.57 9.46
C ALA A 177 16.79 -0.97 8.56
N GLU A 178 16.81 -2.17 7.98
CA GLU A 178 17.90 -2.68 7.14
C GLU A 178 17.48 -3.20 5.75
N LEU A 179 16.20 -3.15 5.38
CA LEU A 179 15.68 -3.82 4.19
C LEU A 179 15.47 -2.88 3.00
N VAL A 180 15.81 -3.36 1.80
CA VAL A 180 15.34 -2.76 0.54
C VAL A 180 13.90 -3.22 0.33
N LEU A 181 12.94 -2.33 0.60
CA LEU A 181 11.51 -2.65 0.65
C LEU A 181 11.01 -3.31 -0.64
N VAL A 182 11.42 -2.78 -1.79
CA VAL A 182 11.05 -3.32 -3.11
C VAL A 182 11.53 -4.76 -3.28
N LYS A 183 12.77 -5.05 -2.87
CA LYS A 183 13.35 -6.39 -2.94
C LYS A 183 12.56 -7.37 -2.08
N LEU A 184 12.17 -6.95 -0.87
CA LEU A 184 11.38 -7.78 0.04
C LEU A 184 10.02 -8.15 -0.55
N VAL A 185 9.30 -7.16 -1.10
CA VAL A 185 7.95 -7.38 -1.65
C VAL A 185 8.01 -8.23 -2.93
N ILE A 186 9.02 -8.05 -3.78
CA ILE A 186 9.23 -8.92 -4.97
C ILE A 186 9.63 -10.33 -4.54
N GLN A 187 10.50 -10.48 -3.54
CA GLN A 187 10.86 -11.78 -2.99
C GLN A 187 9.64 -12.51 -2.42
N ALA A 188 8.75 -11.80 -1.72
CA ALA A 188 7.49 -12.37 -1.25
C ALA A 188 6.60 -12.84 -2.41
N ASP A 189 6.48 -12.08 -3.49
CA ASP A 189 5.72 -12.45 -4.70
C ASP A 189 6.27 -13.73 -5.34
N LEU A 190 7.61 -13.85 -5.46
CA LEU A 190 8.27 -15.06 -5.99
C LEU A 190 8.05 -16.30 -5.11
N VAL A 191 8.12 -16.15 -3.78
CA VAL A 191 7.82 -17.25 -2.85
C VAL A 191 6.38 -17.72 -3.02
N LEU A 192 5.44 -16.78 -3.11
CA LEU A 192 4.01 -17.09 -3.27
C LEU A 192 3.72 -17.74 -4.62
N GLU A 193 4.39 -17.31 -5.69
CA GLU A 193 4.31 -17.95 -7.00
C GLU A 193 4.79 -19.40 -6.96
N GLN A 194 5.93 -19.69 -6.31
CA GLN A 194 6.40 -21.07 -6.15
C GLN A 194 5.45 -21.93 -5.32
N LEU A 195 4.84 -21.35 -4.26
CA LEU A 195 3.84 -22.04 -3.46
C LEU A 195 2.57 -22.35 -4.27
N LEU A 196 2.15 -21.44 -5.14
CA LEU A 196 1.01 -21.64 -6.05
C LEU A 196 1.31 -22.74 -7.06
N ASP A 197 2.47 -22.69 -7.72
CA ASP A 197 2.88 -23.70 -8.68
C ASP A 197 2.99 -25.09 -8.02
N ALA A 198 3.53 -25.17 -6.81
CA ALA A 198 3.60 -26.41 -6.05
C ALA A 198 2.20 -26.94 -5.68
N ALA A 199 1.26 -26.05 -5.33
CA ALA A 199 -0.12 -26.43 -5.02
C ALA A 199 -0.86 -26.97 -6.24
N ILE A 200 -0.72 -26.30 -7.38
CA ILE A 200 -1.38 -26.68 -8.64
C ILE A 200 -0.85 -28.01 -9.16
N ASN A 201 0.47 -28.23 -9.08
CA ASN A 201 1.12 -29.43 -9.62
C ASN A 201 1.19 -30.60 -8.63
N ASP A 202 0.72 -30.43 -7.39
CA ASP A 202 0.77 -31.45 -6.32
C ASP A 202 2.20 -31.79 -5.86
N GLU A 203 3.14 -30.84 -6.00
CA GLU A 203 4.60 -31.00 -5.84
C GLU A 203 5.16 -30.31 -4.57
N PHE A 204 4.42 -30.31 -3.45
CA PHE A 204 4.96 -29.79 -2.19
C PHE A 204 6.14 -30.62 -1.68
N SER A 205 7.27 -29.96 -1.44
CA SER A 205 8.49 -30.53 -0.88
C SER A 205 9.05 -29.63 0.21
N ASP A 206 9.81 -30.22 1.15
CA ASP A 206 10.48 -29.47 2.23
C ASP A 206 11.48 -28.43 1.70
N GLU A 207 11.92 -28.57 0.43
CA GLU A 207 12.83 -27.61 -0.21
C GLU A 207 12.17 -26.24 -0.50
N LEU A 208 10.85 -26.21 -0.75
CA LEU A 208 10.09 -24.96 -1.01
C LEU A 208 10.16 -23.96 0.15
N PHE A 209 10.27 -24.46 1.38
CA PHE A 209 10.30 -23.62 2.58
C PHE A 209 11.71 -23.29 3.07
N THR A 210 12.73 -23.97 2.53
CA THR A 210 14.12 -23.81 2.97
C THR A 210 14.98 -23.01 1.98
N LYS A 211 14.55 -22.90 0.71
CA LYS A 211 15.20 -22.08 -0.32
C LYS A 211 14.29 -20.93 -0.74
N LEU A 212 14.40 -19.79 -0.07
CA LEU A 212 13.71 -18.57 -0.49
C LEU A 212 14.36 -18.05 -1.78
N PRO A 213 13.64 -17.93 -2.91
CA PRO A 213 14.17 -17.28 -4.11
C PRO A 213 14.56 -15.85 -3.77
N ALA A 214 15.69 -15.40 -4.32
CA ALA A 214 16.08 -14.00 -4.26
C ALA A 214 15.91 -13.40 -5.65
N PRO A 215 15.26 -12.23 -5.80
CA PRO A 215 15.16 -11.59 -7.09
C PRO A 215 16.55 -11.22 -7.61
N THR A 216 16.76 -11.50 -8.88
CA THR A 216 17.94 -11.11 -9.64
C THR A 216 17.94 -9.59 -9.90
N THR A 217 19.11 -9.04 -10.20
CA THR A 217 19.22 -7.62 -10.60
C THR A 217 18.39 -7.32 -11.85
N GLU A 218 18.37 -8.23 -12.82
CA GLU A 218 17.63 -8.09 -14.07
C GLU A 218 16.10 -8.03 -13.83
N GLU A 219 15.57 -8.86 -12.93
CA GLU A 219 14.16 -8.82 -12.54
C GLU A 219 13.80 -7.48 -11.87
N LEU A 220 14.67 -6.99 -10.99
CA LEU A 220 14.47 -5.68 -10.36
C LEU A 220 14.49 -4.55 -11.40
N GLU A 221 15.45 -4.57 -12.33
CA GLU A 221 15.56 -3.58 -13.41
C GLU A 221 14.35 -3.62 -14.38
N ALA A 222 13.72 -4.78 -14.56
CA ALA A 222 12.51 -4.92 -15.38
C ALA A 222 11.22 -4.46 -14.66
N VAL A 223 11.15 -4.62 -13.33
CA VAL A 223 9.95 -4.30 -12.53
C VAL A 223 9.92 -2.83 -12.12
N VAL A 224 11.05 -2.25 -11.71
CA VAL A 224 11.12 -0.86 -11.22
C VAL A 224 10.51 0.17 -12.19
N PRO A 225 10.78 0.12 -13.51
CA PRO A 225 10.15 1.05 -14.45
C PRO A 225 8.62 0.93 -14.51
N LYS A 226 8.08 -0.29 -14.39
CA LYS A 226 6.62 -0.53 -14.37
C LYS A 226 5.99 0.05 -13.11
N LEU A 227 6.62 -0.16 -11.96
CA LEU A 227 6.17 0.41 -10.68
C LEU A 227 6.23 1.95 -10.71
N ARG A 228 7.30 2.53 -11.26
CA ARG A 228 7.42 3.98 -11.43
C ARG A 228 6.34 4.54 -12.35
N ALA A 229 5.94 3.83 -13.41
CA ALA A 229 4.81 4.25 -14.25
C ALA A 229 3.49 4.30 -13.45
N ILE A 230 3.21 3.29 -12.62
CA ILE A 230 2.04 3.29 -11.73
C ILE A 230 2.09 4.47 -10.74
N ILE A 231 3.25 4.69 -10.11
CA ILE A 231 3.48 5.82 -9.19
C ILE A 231 3.23 7.14 -9.91
N SER A 232 3.73 7.28 -11.13
CA SER A 232 3.55 8.46 -11.97
C SER A 232 2.09 8.77 -12.24
N ASP A 233 1.30 7.74 -12.57
CA ASP A 233 -0.14 7.90 -12.84
C ASP A 233 -0.86 8.37 -11.59
N ARG A 234 -0.56 7.76 -10.44
CA ARG A 234 -1.12 8.17 -9.14
C ARG A 234 -0.70 9.59 -8.74
N ALA A 235 0.56 9.95 -8.98
CA ALA A 235 1.06 11.30 -8.75
C ALA A 235 0.32 12.33 -9.62
N ARG A 236 0.06 12.01 -10.89
CA ARG A 236 -0.73 12.86 -11.80
C ARG A 236 -2.18 12.99 -11.37
N GLN A 237 -2.81 11.89 -10.91
CA GLN A 237 -4.16 11.92 -10.35
C GLN A 237 -4.23 12.85 -9.13
N LEU A 238 -3.36 12.68 -8.15
CA LEU A 238 -3.33 13.57 -6.99
C LEU A 238 -3.00 15.02 -7.40
N ALA A 239 -2.07 15.22 -8.32
CA ALA A 239 -1.75 16.57 -8.79
C ALA A 239 -2.95 17.25 -9.47
N ALA A 240 -3.77 16.49 -10.21
CA ALA A 240 -5.02 16.99 -10.78
C ALA A 240 -6.07 17.28 -9.69
N GLU A 241 -6.14 16.45 -8.64
CA GLU A 241 -6.98 16.70 -7.45
C GLU A 241 -6.54 17.96 -6.70
N LEU A 242 -5.23 18.23 -6.60
CA LEU A 242 -4.68 19.41 -5.93
C LEU A 242 -4.83 20.68 -6.77
N GLY A 243 -4.71 20.58 -8.09
CA GLY A 243 -4.98 21.69 -9.00
C GLY A 243 -4.31 21.61 -10.35
N SER A 244 -4.91 22.27 -11.34
CA SER A 244 -4.40 22.27 -12.73
C SER A 244 -2.97 22.80 -12.85
N GLY A 245 -2.58 23.74 -11.98
CA GLY A 245 -1.23 24.29 -11.90
C GLY A 245 -0.18 23.28 -11.42
N VAL A 246 -0.54 22.39 -10.49
CA VAL A 246 0.33 21.33 -9.96
C VAL A 246 0.55 20.26 -11.03
N SER A 247 -0.56 19.79 -11.64
CA SER A 247 -0.51 18.80 -12.73
C SER A 247 0.34 19.28 -13.91
N ARG A 248 0.21 20.55 -14.32
CA ARG A 248 0.97 21.12 -15.44
C ARG A 248 2.47 21.14 -15.19
N LYS A 249 2.91 21.34 -13.94
CA LYS A 249 4.34 21.39 -13.60
C LYS A 249 5.00 20.01 -13.59
N ILE A 250 4.29 18.98 -13.11
CA ILE A 250 4.77 17.59 -13.21
C ILE A 250 4.90 17.20 -14.69
N GLN A 251 3.87 17.46 -15.50
CA GLN A 251 3.92 17.14 -16.94
C GLN A 251 5.01 17.95 -17.65
N GLY A 252 5.14 19.25 -17.35
CA GLY A 252 6.17 20.10 -17.95
C GLY A 252 7.60 19.66 -17.62
N ALA A 253 7.83 19.09 -16.43
CA ALA A 253 9.14 18.51 -16.10
C ALA A 253 9.46 17.29 -16.97
N ARG A 254 8.47 16.44 -17.26
CA ARG A 254 8.64 15.28 -18.15
C ARG A 254 8.84 15.68 -19.60
N ASP A 255 8.03 16.62 -20.08
CA ASP A 255 8.12 17.10 -21.45
C ASP A 255 9.48 17.76 -21.70
N ALA A 256 10.02 18.48 -20.70
CA ALA A 256 11.35 19.08 -20.78
C ALA A 256 12.45 18.03 -21.02
N ILE A 257 12.38 16.86 -20.37
CA ILE A 257 13.37 15.78 -20.55
C ILE A 257 13.43 15.29 -22.02
N SER A 258 12.29 15.26 -22.70
CA SER A 258 12.20 14.71 -24.08
C SER A 258 12.26 15.77 -25.18
N MET A 259 11.93 17.03 -24.88
CA MET A 259 11.66 18.05 -25.91
C MET A 259 12.49 19.34 -25.75
N SER A 260 13.22 19.52 -24.64
CA SER A 260 14.04 20.71 -24.40
C SER A 260 15.45 20.55 -24.98
N ALA A 261 16.02 21.67 -25.42
CA ALA A 261 17.45 21.76 -25.75
C ALA A 261 18.35 21.72 -24.49
N ASP A 262 17.78 22.10 -23.34
CA ASP A 262 18.38 21.99 -22.01
C ASP A 262 17.40 21.22 -21.11
N PRO A 263 17.38 19.87 -21.19
CA PRO A 263 16.41 19.05 -20.49
C PRO A 263 16.59 19.10 -18.98
N VAL A 264 17.83 19.11 -18.49
CA VAL A 264 18.14 19.05 -17.06
C VAL A 264 17.70 20.32 -16.34
N SER A 265 18.14 21.49 -16.81
CA SER A 265 17.83 22.75 -16.12
C SER A 265 16.34 23.09 -16.17
N GLN A 266 15.67 22.83 -17.31
CA GLN A 266 14.24 23.11 -17.46
C GLN A 266 13.38 22.19 -16.59
N ALA A 267 13.67 20.89 -16.57
CA ALA A 267 12.96 19.96 -15.71
C ALA A 267 13.19 20.27 -14.23
N ALA A 268 14.44 20.52 -13.83
CA ALA A 268 14.78 20.90 -12.46
C ALA A 268 14.06 22.19 -12.03
N ASN A 269 14.05 23.22 -12.89
CA ASN A 269 13.34 24.45 -12.63
C ASN A 269 11.82 24.23 -12.48
N SER A 270 11.21 23.41 -13.33
CA SER A 270 9.78 23.08 -13.24
C SER A 270 9.42 22.40 -11.91
N LEU A 271 10.25 21.45 -11.45
CA LEU A 271 10.07 20.74 -10.18
C LEU A 271 10.31 21.63 -8.96
N ILE A 272 11.31 22.52 -9.00
CA ILE A 272 11.53 23.51 -7.92
C ILE A 272 10.34 24.46 -7.83
N GLU A 273 9.85 24.97 -8.96
CA GLU A 273 8.69 25.85 -8.99
C GLU A 273 7.41 25.15 -8.51
N LEU A 274 7.24 23.85 -8.81
CA LEU A 274 6.15 23.03 -8.29
C LEU A 274 6.18 23.01 -6.75
N ILE A 275 7.31 22.62 -6.17
CA ILE A 275 7.49 22.54 -4.71
C ILE A 275 7.29 23.92 -4.07
N ASP A 276 7.95 24.95 -4.60
CA ASP A 276 7.88 26.30 -4.04
C ASP A 276 6.51 26.95 -4.16
N ARG A 277 5.76 26.66 -5.24
CA ARG A 277 4.39 27.13 -5.37
C ARG A 277 3.50 26.41 -4.37
N LEU A 278 3.54 25.08 -4.34
CA LEU A 278 2.72 24.25 -3.47
C LEU A 278 2.82 24.68 -2.00
N LEU A 279 4.04 24.81 -1.50
CA LEU A 279 4.29 25.21 -0.11
C LEU A 279 3.76 26.61 0.21
N ARG A 280 3.94 27.57 -0.71
CA ARG A 280 3.48 28.96 -0.52
C ARG A 280 1.98 29.14 -0.70
N THR A 281 1.32 28.30 -1.50
CA THR A 281 -0.14 28.36 -1.67
C THR A 281 -0.86 27.67 -0.53
N ALA A 282 -0.27 26.60 0.02
CA ALA A 282 -0.85 25.87 1.13
C ALA A 282 -0.92 26.71 2.42
N PHE A 283 0.15 27.45 2.74
CA PHE A 283 0.23 28.30 3.93
C PHE A 283 1.00 29.59 3.64
N THR A 284 0.55 30.70 4.25
CA THR A 284 1.27 31.98 4.25
C THR A 284 2.48 31.91 5.18
N ASP A 285 3.44 32.81 4.99
CA ASP A 285 4.64 32.83 5.82
C ASP A 285 4.29 33.12 7.30
N GLU A 286 3.28 33.94 7.56
CA GLU A 286 2.78 34.24 8.90
C GLU A 286 2.17 33.00 9.59
N GLU A 287 1.36 32.23 8.87
CA GLU A 287 0.78 30.98 9.39
C GLU A 287 1.86 29.94 9.68
N VAL A 288 2.85 29.81 8.78
CA VAL A 288 3.97 28.89 9.01
C VAL A 288 4.77 29.32 10.24
N LEU A 289 5.07 30.61 10.39
CA LEU A 289 5.82 31.11 11.54
C LEU A 289 5.08 30.86 12.86
N ALA A 290 3.77 31.14 12.90
CA ALA A 290 2.92 30.86 14.06
C ALA A 290 2.90 29.37 14.39
N TRP A 291 2.68 28.51 13.39
CA TRP A 291 2.69 27.06 13.58
C TRP A 291 4.04 26.55 14.11
N ILE A 292 5.16 27.10 13.63
CA ILE A 292 6.50 26.73 14.13
C ILE A 292 6.72 27.19 15.57
N ASP A 293 6.23 28.37 15.95
CA ASP A 293 6.32 28.83 17.35
C ASP A 293 5.58 27.88 18.30
N ASP A 294 4.41 27.38 17.88
CA ASP A 294 3.60 26.49 18.70
C ASP A 294 4.17 25.06 18.78
N ASN A 295 4.77 24.55 17.69
CA ASN A 295 5.18 23.14 17.58
C ASN A 295 6.68 22.89 17.75
N TYR A 296 7.52 23.90 17.49
CA TYR A 296 8.98 23.83 17.60
C TYR A 296 9.56 25.11 18.24
N PRO A 297 9.13 25.50 19.45
CA PRO A 297 9.51 26.78 20.07
C PRO A 297 11.03 26.96 20.29
N ALA A 298 11.78 25.86 20.36
CA ALA A 298 13.23 25.88 20.55
C ALA A 298 14.04 25.85 19.24
N ALA A 299 13.41 25.61 18.07
CA ALA A 299 14.10 25.39 16.81
C ALA A 299 14.49 26.70 16.12
N LYS A 300 15.76 27.08 16.25
CA LYS A 300 16.30 28.32 15.66
C LYS A 300 16.60 28.22 14.17
N ASP A 301 16.74 27.02 13.64
CA ASP A 301 17.06 26.73 12.23
C ASP A 301 15.84 26.75 11.31
N LEU A 302 14.64 26.97 11.85
CA LEU A 302 13.39 27.00 11.10
C LEU A 302 12.95 28.41 10.68
N LYS A 303 13.69 29.44 11.11
CA LYS A 303 13.38 30.85 10.85
C LYS A 303 14.66 31.61 10.54
N TYR A 304 14.58 32.63 9.69
CA TYR A 304 15.71 33.52 9.42
C TYR A 304 15.25 34.94 9.12
N GLU A 305 16.14 35.91 9.35
CA GLU A 305 15.87 37.31 9.05
C GLU A 305 16.20 37.61 7.58
N ARG A 306 15.24 38.19 6.87
CA ARG A 306 15.42 38.73 5.52
C ARG A 306 15.18 40.23 5.55
N GLY A 307 16.25 40.99 5.73
CA GLY A 307 16.17 42.43 5.96
C GLY A 307 15.60 42.72 7.34
N LYS A 308 14.37 43.25 7.41
CA LYS A 308 13.66 43.54 8.67
C LYS A 308 12.50 42.59 8.97
N ALA A 309 12.24 41.63 8.09
CA ALA A 309 11.16 40.66 8.25
C ALA A 309 11.73 39.30 8.66
N LEU A 310 11.10 38.67 9.65
CA LEU A 310 11.33 37.26 9.96
C LEU A 310 10.56 36.42 8.94
N VAL A 311 11.21 35.43 8.35
CA VAL A 311 10.61 34.55 7.35
C VAL A 311 10.89 33.08 7.67
N PRO A 312 9.98 32.14 7.34
CA PRO A 312 10.21 30.72 7.56
C PRO A 312 11.25 30.17 6.59
N THR A 313 12.03 29.18 7.02
CA THR A 313 12.87 28.42 6.09
C THR A 313 12.02 27.49 5.22
N LYS A 314 12.63 26.93 4.16
CA LYS A 314 11.96 25.91 3.35
C LYS A 314 11.61 24.65 4.15
N ARG A 315 12.45 24.30 5.14
CA ARG A 315 12.17 23.22 6.08
C ARG A 315 10.93 23.50 6.92
N ALA A 316 10.79 24.73 7.43
CA ALA A 316 9.59 25.14 8.16
C ALA A 316 8.32 25.07 7.31
N GLN A 317 8.38 25.58 6.07
CA GLN A 317 7.25 25.48 5.13
C GLN A 317 6.88 24.03 4.84
N ALA A 318 7.87 23.15 4.62
CA ALA A 318 7.65 21.73 4.36
C ALA A 318 7.04 21.01 5.57
N LEU A 319 7.52 21.28 6.79
CA LEU A 319 6.94 20.74 8.03
C LEU A 319 5.48 21.14 8.18
N CYS A 320 5.16 22.44 8.12
CA CYS A 320 3.77 22.90 8.23
C CYS A 320 2.88 22.25 7.15
N PHE A 321 3.39 22.09 5.93
CA PHE A 321 2.68 21.44 4.83
C PHE A 321 2.36 19.96 5.08
N VAL A 322 3.33 19.14 5.49
CA VAL A 322 3.09 17.69 5.73
C VAL A 322 2.18 17.46 6.94
N PHE A 323 2.21 18.33 7.94
CA PHE A 323 1.27 18.29 9.05
C PHE A 323 -0.11 18.88 8.70
N GLY A 324 -0.28 19.45 7.51
CA GLY A 324 -1.53 20.11 7.12
C GLY A 324 -1.93 21.24 8.08
N GLY A 325 -0.94 21.92 8.68
CA GLY A 325 -1.13 22.94 9.71
C GLY A 325 -1.68 22.42 11.04
N GLN A 326 -1.78 21.11 11.24
CA GLN A 326 -2.25 20.50 12.48
C GLN A 326 -1.14 20.44 13.53
N PRO A 327 -1.48 20.43 14.84
CA PRO A 327 -0.49 20.26 15.89
C PRO A 327 0.32 18.96 15.74
N ARG A 328 1.59 19.01 16.16
CA ARG A 328 2.46 17.84 16.24
C ARG A 328 2.01 16.93 17.38
N GLY A 329 1.81 15.65 17.07
CA GLY A 329 1.60 14.57 18.04
C GLY A 329 2.91 13.88 18.45
N THR A 330 2.80 12.98 19.41
CA THR A 330 3.91 12.10 19.83
C THR A 330 4.12 10.99 18.81
N GLY A 331 5.34 10.84 18.27
CA GLY A 331 5.69 9.78 17.32
C GLY A 331 5.48 10.12 15.84
N ASP A 332 5.40 11.40 15.47
CA ASP A 332 5.20 11.86 14.08
C ASP A 332 6.49 11.84 13.22
N ASP A 333 7.45 10.95 13.51
CA ASP A 333 8.77 10.89 12.85
C ASP A 333 8.65 10.66 11.33
N ILE A 334 7.58 9.97 10.89
CA ILE A 334 7.28 9.78 9.47
C ILE A 334 7.03 11.12 8.77
N ARG A 335 6.22 12.01 9.37
CA ARG A 335 5.91 13.32 8.77
C ARG A 335 7.12 14.21 8.71
N GLU A 336 7.91 14.25 9.79
CA GLU A 336 9.17 15.01 9.81
C GLU A 336 10.10 14.53 8.69
N THR A 337 10.23 13.21 8.53
CA THR A 337 11.06 12.64 7.48
C THR A 337 10.52 12.96 6.08
N LEU A 338 9.20 12.93 5.86
CA LEU A 338 8.57 13.34 4.60
C LEU A 338 8.84 14.82 4.27
N ALA A 339 8.85 15.71 5.27
CA ALA A 339 9.26 17.10 5.07
C ALA A 339 10.73 17.21 4.65
N GLU A 340 11.60 16.37 5.19
CA GLU A 340 13.00 16.32 4.79
C GLU A 340 13.20 15.81 3.36
N VAL A 341 12.41 14.83 2.91
CA VAL A 341 12.44 14.33 1.53
C VAL A 341 12.26 15.49 0.55
N ILE A 342 11.18 16.29 0.69
CA ILE A 342 10.87 17.35 -0.26
C ILE A 342 11.90 18.51 -0.22
N VAL A 343 12.46 18.81 0.97
CA VAL A 343 13.50 19.83 1.14
C VAL A 343 14.83 19.38 0.50
N ASN A 344 15.21 18.12 0.68
CA ASN A 344 16.44 17.56 0.11
C ASN A 344 16.34 17.45 -1.41
N VAL A 345 15.20 16.99 -1.93
CA VAL A 345 14.93 16.96 -3.37
C VAL A 345 15.03 18.36 -3.97
N ARG A 346 14.37 19.35 -3.37
CA ARG A 346 14.45 20.74 -3.82
C ARG A 346 15.89 21.27 -3.85
N SER A 347 16.69 20.94 -2.83
CA SER A 347 18.08 21.38 -2.72
C SER A 347 18.98 20.73 -3.78
N GLN A 348 18.81 19.44 -4.05
CA GLN A 348 19.53 18.72 -5.11
C GLN A 348 19.14 19.22 -6.51
N LEU A 349 17.84 19.43 -6.76
CA LEU A 349 17.36 20.04 -8.01
C LEU A 349 17.94 21.44 -8.23
N GLN A 350 18.09 22.23 -7.17
CA GLN A 350 18.72 23.54 -7.25
C GLN A 350 20.19 23.43 -7.67
N GLY A 351 20.90 22.38 -7.24
CA GLY A 351 22.26 22.07 -7.70
C GLY A 351 22.30 21.75 -9.20
N LEU A 352 21.47 20.80 -9.65
CA LEU A 352 21.39 20.41 -11.06
C LEU A 352 21.01 21.56 -12.00
N LYS A 353 20.13 22.45 -11.55
CA LYS A 353 19.71 23.63 -12.34
C LYS A 353 20.88 24.51 -12.77
N HIS A 354 21.98 24.55 -12.01
CA HIS A 354 23.16 25.39 -12.27
C HIS A 354 24.38 24.60 -12.76
N ALA A 355 24.23 23.29 -13.01
CA ALA A 355 25.37 22.43 -13.25
C ALA A 355 25.96 22.58 -14.68
N ASP A 356 25.21 23.11 -15.66
CA ASP A 356 25.66 23.49 -17.02
C ASP A 356 26.50 22.45 -17.80
N THR A 357 26.61 21.19 -17.35
CA THR A 357 27.47 20.19 -18.01
C THR A 357 26.73 19.33 -19.03
N GLY A 358 25.43 19.08 -18.83
CA GLY A 358 24.60 18.28 -19.75
C GLY A 358 24.98 16.80 -19.78
N GLU A 359 25.71 16.32 -18.77
CA GLU A 359 26.26 14.97 -18.73
C GLU A 359 25.16 13.91 -18.48
N PRO A 360 25.31 12.67 -18.98
CA PRO A 360 24.35 11.59 -18.77
C PRO A 360 24.05 11.28 -17.28
N GLU A 361 25.02 11.59 -16.41
CA GLU A 361 24.92 11.45 -14.97
C GLU A 361 23.89 12.42 -14.37
N GLU A 362 23.84 13.67 -14.87
CA GLU A 362 22.85 14.67 -14.45
C GLU A 362 21.42 14.26 -14.84
N LEU A 363 21.25 13.65 -16.01
CA LEU A 363 19.95 13.11 -16.44
C LEU A 363 19.51 11.93 -15.55
N THR A 364 20.45 11.09 -15.14
CA THR A 364 20.19 9.97 -14.23
C THR A 364 19.79 10.50 -12.85
N GLU A 365 20.52 11.49 -12.33
CA GLU A 365 20.21 12.16 -11.06
C GLU A 365 18.86 12.88 -11.11
N LEU A 366 18.56 13.61 -12.18
CA LEU A 366 17.26 14.23 -12.40
C LEU A 366 16.13 13.18 -12.40
N GLY A 367 16.33 12.05 -13.07
CA GLY A 367 15.37 10.95 -13.09
C GLY A 367 15.06 10.40 -11.69
N LEU A 368 16.09 10.27 -10.85
CA LEU A 368 15.94 9.88 -9.44
C LEU A 368 15.14 10.92 -8.65
N LEU A 369 15.47 12.21 -8.80
CA LEU A 369 14.79 13.31 -8.10
C LEU A 369 13.33 13.46 -8.54
N MET A 370 13.05 13.32 -9.85
CA MET A 370 11.69 13.33 -10.37
C MET A 370 10.88 12.14 -9.81
N GLY A 371 11.47 10.94 -9.78
CA GLY A 371 10.84 9.77 -9.16
C GLY A 371 10.53 9.97 -7.68
N ALA A 372 11.41 10.64 -6.93
CA ALA A 372 11.15 10.99 -5.53
C ALA A 372 10.04 12.03 -5.36
N VAL A 373 9.95 13.05 -6.23
CA VAL A 373 8.82 13.99 -6.24
C VAL A 373 7.51 13.24 -6.51
N GLU A 374 7.46 12.42 -7.55
CA GLU A 374 6.26 11.67 -7.91
C GLU A 374 5.85 10.70 -6.81
N SER A 375 6.81 10.04 -6.17
CA SER A 375 6.57 9.17 -5.01
C SER A 375 6.03 9.92 -3.80
N PHE A 376 6.57 11.11 -3.53
CA PHE A 376 6.07 12.00 -2.49
C PHE A 376 4.62 12.41 -2.75
N PHE A 377 4.26 12.76 -3.99
CA PHE A 377 2.85 13.05 -4.31
C PHE A 377 1.99 11.78 -4.23
N ALA A 378 2.37 10.69 -4.89
CA ALA A 378 1.55 9.49 -4.95
C ALA A 378 1.26 8.87 -3.57
N VAL A 379 2.23 8.92 -2.65
CA VAL A 379 2.16 8.24 -1.34
C VAL A 379 2.40 9.20 -0.19
N GLY A 380 3.47 9.99 -0.23
CA GLY A 380 3.89 10.87 0.87
C GLY A 380 2.81 11.84 1.33
N VAL A 381 2.17 12.57 0.42
CA VAL A 381 1.09 13.52 0.73
C VAL A 381 -0.11 12.80 1.36
N ARG A 382 -0.54 11.67 0.77
CA ARG A 382 -1.67 10.89 1.30
C ARG A 382 -1.39 10.35 2.70
N LEU A 383 -0.18 9.86 2.93
CA LEU A 383 0.25 9.39 4.25
C LEU A 383 0.30 10.53 5.27
N ALA A 384 0.92 11.65 4.89
CA ALA A 384 1.07 12.82 5.74
C ALA A 384 -0.30 13.39 6.16
N TRP A 385 -1.26 13.40 5.25
CA TRP A 385 -2.60 13.95 5.44
C TRP A 385 -3.65 12.96 5.93
N SER A 386 -3.29 11.69 6.12
CA SER A 386 -4.21 10.62 6.52
C SER A 386 -4.96 10.87 7.83
N THR A 387 -4.41 11.70 8.72
CA THR A 387 -5.04 12.05 10.00
C THR A 387 -5.49 13.51 10.06
N VAL A 388 -5.38 14.27 8.96
CA VAL A 388 -5.85 15.65 8.91
C VAL A 388 -7.37 15.63 8.72
N PRO A 389 -8.15 16.41 9.48
CA PRO A 389 -9.60 16.45 9.30
C PRO A 389 -9.99 16.82 7.87
N GLU A 390 -11.01 16.17 7.33
CA GLU A 390 -11.48 16.36 5.95
C GLU A 390 -11.80 17.83 5.64
N GLU A 391 -12.40 18.56 6.58
CA GLU A 391 -12.69 20.00 6.41
C GLU A 391 -11.42 20.82 6.21
N ALA A 392 -10.34 20.52 6.94
CA ALA A 392 -9.05 21.18 6.79
C ALA A 392 -8.38 20.82 5.46
N LEU A 393 -8.52 19.56 5.01
CA LEU A 393 -8.02 19.14 3.69
C LEU A 393 -8.76 19.84 2.55
N GLN A 394 -10.07 20.01 2.66
CA GLN A 394 -10.85 20.76 1.68
C GLN A 394 -10.40 22.23 1.61
N GLN A 395 -10.14 22.86 2.75
CA GLN A 395 -9.58 24.22 2.79
C GLN A 395 -8.20 24.27 2.13
N LEU A 396 -7.33 23.30 2.40
CA LEU A 396 -6.02 23.23 1.74
C LEU A 396 -6.13 23.07 0.24
N HIS A 397 -7.01 22.19 -0.24
CA HIS A 397 -7.28 22.04 -1.66
C HIS A 397 -7.77 23.34 -2.30
N GLN A 398 -8.66 24.09 -1.64
CA GLN A 398 -9.15 25.38 -2.12
C GLN A 398 -8.03 26.43 -2.18
N ARG A 399 -7.11 26.43 -1.22
CA ARG A 399 -5.97 27.35 -1.20
C ARG A 399 -4.97 27.04 -2.31
N ILE A 400 -4.74 25.76 -2.59
CA ILE A 400 -3.82 25.30 -3.64
C ILE A 400 -4.41 25.56 -5.03
N ASP A 401 -5.72 25.34 -5.22
CA ASP A 401 -6.44 25.69 -6.44
C ASP A 401 -7.75 26.46 -6.16
N PRO A 402 -7.68 27.81 -6.11
CA PRO A 402 -8.84 28.66 -5.88
C PRO A 402 -9.92 28.54 -6.97
N THR A 403 -9.58 28.02 -8.16
CA THR A 403 -10.52 27.94 -9.28
C THR A 403 -11.53 26.79 -9.14
N ARG A 404 -11.30 25.87 -8.18
CA ARG A 404 -12.12 24.67 -7.97
C ARG A 404 -13.54 24.96 -7.45
N LEU A 405 -13.75 26.07 -6.73
CA LEU A 405 -15.07 26.47 -6.25
C LEU A 405 -15.92 27.18 -7.31
N ALA A 406 -15.30 27.90 -8.25
CA ALA A 406 -16.04 28.57 -9.33
C ALA A 406 -16.76 27.59 -10.27
N ALA A 407 -16.31 26.34 -10.33
CA ALA A 407 -16.94 25.28 -11.11
C ALA A 407 -18.02 24.50 -10.34
N ALA A 408 -18.15 24.71 -9.02
CA ALA A 408 -19.08 24.01 -8.15
C ALA A 408 -20.33 24.84 -7.77
N GLU A 409 -20.42 26.11 -8.21
CA GLU A 409 -21.67 26.86 -8.09
C GLU A 409 -22.73 26.25 -9.02
N PRO A 410 -23.87 25.79 -8.49
CA PRO A 410 -24.97 25.34 -9.34
C PRO A 410 -25.46 26.53 -10.16
N HIS A 411 -25.47 26.40 -11.48
CA HIS A 411 -26.11 27.36 -12.37
C HIS A 411 -27.49 27.73 -11.81
N ALA A 412 -27.63 28.97 -11.36
CA ALA A 412 -28.91 29.53 -10.97
C ALA A 412 -29.89 29.33 -12.14
N PRO A 413 -31.11 28.81 -11.89
CA PRO A 413 -32.05 28.56 -12.97
C PRO A 413 -32.32 29.88 -13.70
N GLU A 414 -32.08 29.88 -15.02
CA GLU A 414 -32.44 30.98 -15.89
C GLU A 414 -33.90 31.34 -15.61
N ARG A 415 -34.12 32.58 -15.16
CA ARG A 415 -35.45 33.17 -15.08
C ARG A 415 -36.00 33.20 -16.50
N THR A 416 -36.80 32.21 -16.86
CA THR A 416 -37.63 32.23 -18.05
C THR A 416 -38.53 33.46 -17.96
N GLY A 417 -38.24 34.43 -18.81
CA GLY A 417 -39.03 35.64 -18.94
C GLY A 417 -40.47 35.29 -19.30
N THR A 418 -41.39 35.85 -18.53
CA THR A 418 -42.78 36.03 -18.91
C THR A 418 -42.83 36.81 -20.23
N PHE A 419 -43.31 36.17 -21.29
CA PHE A 419 -43.91 36.86 -22.43
C PHE A 419 -45.42 36.62 -22.38
N GLY A 420 -46.16 37.72 -22.31
CA GLY A 420 -47.60 37.78 -22.58
C GLY A 420 -47.87 38.02 -24.05
#